data_AF-A0A2X1A8Y5-F1
#
_entry.id   AF-A0A2X1A8Y5-F1
#
_cell.length_a   1.000
_cell.length_b   1.000
_cell.length_c   1.000
_cell.angle_alpha   90.00
_cell.angle_beta   90.00
_cell.angle_gamma   90.00
#
_symmetry.space_group_name_H-M   'P 1'
#
loop_
_entity.id
_entity.type
_entity.pdbx_description
1 polymer ?
#
loop_
_entity_poly.entity_id
_entity_poly.type
_entity_poly.pdbx_seq_one_letter_code
_entity_poly.pdbx_strand_id
1 'polypeptide(L)'
;MRMAKVPIDMSSEQKNLFGVVSTRQAIYLAAGGSIIYSYVYPMAELLFPIFGWFVTLLICICSALPVLAVVGFFGFFPVSKYNMNRDYYMLIKWQRGSNVGLWRK
;
A
#
# COMPACT_ATOMS: atom_id res chain seq x y z
N MET A 1 -5.12 -36.57 -8.21
CA MET A 1 -3.81 -35.88 -8.29
C MET A 1 -3.43 -35.33 -6.92
N ARG A 2 -2.17 -35.45 -6.50
CA ARG A 2 -1.68 -34.69 -5.33
C ARG A 2 -1.56 -33.23 -5.74
N MET A 3 -2.38 -32.36 -5.16
CA MET A 3 -2.18 -30.92 -5.28
C MET A 3 -1.02 -30.53 -4.36
N ALA A 4 0.16 -30.32 -4.93
CA ALA A 4 1.29 -29.76 -4.21
C ALA A 4 1.21 -28.23 -4.26
N LYS A 5 1.27 -27.56 -3.11
CA LYS A 5 1.40 -26.10 -3.05
C LYS A 5 2.86 -25.75 -3.31
N VAL A 6 3.10 -24.94 -4.33
CA VAL A 6 4.43 -24.36 -4.59
C VAL A 6 4.74 -23.35 -3.48
N PRO A 7 5.94 -23.36 -2.87
CA PRO A 7 6.34 -22.34 -1.92
C PRO A 7 6.37 -20.98 -2.63
N ILE A 8 5.80 -19.96 -1.98
CA ILE A 8 5.73 -18.61 -2.53
C ILE A 8 7.06 -17.90 -2.23
N ASP A 9 7.66 -17.27 -3.24
CA ASP A 9 8.89 -16.48 -3.06
C ASP A 9 8.59 -15.18 -2.31
N MET A 10 9.40 -14.91 -1.28
CA MET A 10 9.28 -13.76 -0.36
C MET A 10 10.38 -12.71 -0.62
N SER A 11 11.17 -12.87 -1.69
CA SER A 11 12.26 -11.95 -2.07
C SER A 11 11.84 -10.46 -2.10
N SER A 12 10.63 -10.18 -2.60
CA SER A 12 10.10 -8.81 -2.70
C SER A 12 9.65 -8.19 -1.36
N GLU A 13 9.65 -8.95 -0.27
CA GLU A 13 9.26 -8.49 1.07
C GLU A 13 10.46 -8.11 1.94
N GLN A 14 11.67 -8.40 1.46
CA GLN A 14 12.89 -8.01 2.13
C GLN A 14 13.00 -6.48 2.19
N LYS A 15 13.49 -6.00 3.34
CA LYS A 15 13.70 -4.56 3.59
C LYS A 15 14.95 -4.09 2.84
N ASN A 16 14.76 -3.83 1.56
CA ASN A 16 15.87 -3.54 0.64
C ASN A 16 16.29 -2.07 0.67
N LEU A 17 15.47 -1.16 1.21
CA LEU A 17 15.80 0.26 1.34
C LEU A 17 16.25 0.56 2.77
N PHE A 18 17.56 0.76 2.92
CA PHE A 18 18.24 1.12 4.17
C PHE A 18 17.96 0.15 5.35
N GLY A 19 17.46 -1.06 5.08
CA GLY A 19 17.03 -2.02 6.10
C GLY A 19 15.75 -1.62 6.86
N VAL A 20 15.11 -0.49 6.49
CA VAL A 20 13.94 0.03 7.19
C VAL A 20 12.66 -0.30 6.43
N VAL A 21 12.67 -0.15 5.10
CA VAL A 21 11.48 -0.17 4.23
C VAL A 21 11.70 -1.15 3.07
N SER A 22 10.66 -1.88 2.66
CA SER A 22 10.69 -2.68 1.43
C SER A 22 10.47 -1.80 0.20
N THR A 23 10.91 -2.25 -0.98
CA THR A 23 10.66 -1.52 -2.24
C THR A 23 9.17 -1.26 -2.47
N ARG A 24 8.30 -2.20 -2.05
CA ARG A 24 6.83 -2.05 -2.12
C ARG A 24 6.33 -0.93 -1.22
N GLN A 25 6.76 -0.89 0.04
CA GLN A 25 6.40 0.17 0.97
C GLN A 25 6.85 1.53 0.44
N ALA A 26 8.03 1.62 -0.17
CA ALA A 26 8.50 2.84 -0.79
C ALA A 26 7.63 3.29 -1.97
N ILE A 27 7.14 2.36 -2.80
CA ILE A 27 6.18 2.68 -3.87
C ILE A 27 4.87 3.23 -3.28
N TYR A 28 4.34 2.61 -2.23
CA TYR A 28 3.13 3.11 -1.55
C TYR A 28 3.33 4.50 -0.95
N LEU A 29 4.49 4.78 -0.35
CA LEU A 29 4.83 6.10 0.18
C LEU A 29 4.98 7.13 -0.94
N ALA A 30 5.68 6.78 -2.04
CA ALA A 30 5.89 7.67 -3.16
C ALA A 30 4.58 8.01 -3.89
N ALA A 31 3.75 7.00 -4.17
CA ALA A 31 2.45 7.17 -4.81
C ALA A 31 1.44 7.87 -3.88
N GLY A 32 1.39 7.50 -2.61
CA GLY A 32 0.54 8.18 -1.63
C GLY A 32 0.93 9.64 -1.43
N GLY A 33 2.23 9.92 -1.32
CA GLY A 33 2.75 11.27 -1.19
C GLY A 33 2.48 12.14 -2.43
N SER A 34 2.65 11.60 -3.63
CA SER A 34 2.35 12.33 -4.87
C SER A 34 0.86 12.62 -5.02
N ILE A 35 0.00 11.67 -4.67
CA ILE A 35 -1.45 11.87 -4.65
C ILE A 35 -1.81 12.98 -3.66
N ILE A 36 -1.37 12.88 -2.40
CA ILE A 36 -1.62 13.91 -1.37
C ILE A 36 -1.16 15.29 -1.86
N TYR A 37 0.07 15.39 -2.36
CA TYR A 37 0.62 16.66 -2.84
C TYR A 37 -0.21 17.27 -3.97
N SER A 38 -0.67 16.45 -4.92
CA SER A 38 -1.38 16.93 -6.11
C SER A 38 -2.70 17.64 -5.82
N TYR A 39 -3.41 17.27 -4.74
CA TYR A 39 -4.68 17.93 -4.36
C TYR A 39 -4.58 18.79 -3.11
N VAL A 40 -3.70 18.49 -2.14
CA VAL A 40 -3.60 19.28 -0.91
C VAL A 40 -3.04 20.67 -1.19
N TYR A 41 -2.07 20.79 -2.11
CA TYR A 41 -1.50 22.09 -2.48
C TYR A 41 -2.56 23.06 -3.05
N PRO A 42 -3.29 22.74 -4.13
CA PRO A 42 -4.30 23.65 -4.66
C PRO A 42 -5.46 23.89 -3.68
N MET A 43 -5.81 22.89 -2.88
CA MET A 43 -6.85 23.04 -1.85
C MET A 43 -6.42 24.02 -0.75
N ALA A 44 -5.15 23.98 -0.32
CA ALA A 44 -4.62 24.89 0.66
C ALA A 44 -4.58 26.34 0.14
N GLU A 45 -4.16 26.57 -1.11
CA GLU A 45 -4.17 27.90 -1.71
C GLU A 45 -5.58 28.51 -1.77
N LEU A 46 -6.61 27.69 -2.04
CA LEU A 46 -7.99 28.16 -2.12
C LEU A 46 -8.59 28.45 -0.74
N LEU A 47 -8.33 27.60 0.25
CA LEU A 47 -8.94 27.69 1.58
C LEU A 47 -8.25 28.71 2.50
N PHE A 48 -6.94 28.88 2.36
CA PHE A 48 -6.14 29.78 3.19
C PHE A 48 -6.68 31.22 3.25
N PRO A 49 -7.02 31.89 2.13
CA PRO A 49 -7.56 33.25 2.17
C PRO A 49 -8.98 33.33 2.74
N ILE A 50 -9.73 32.23 2.78
CA ILE A 50 -11.14 32.21 3.22
C ILE A 50 -11.24 31.95 4.72
N PHE A 51 -10.50 30.94 5.21
CA PHE A 51 -10.65 30.43 6.57
C PHE A 51 -9.40 30.66 7.46
N GLY A 52 -8.32 31.18 6.90
CA GLY A 52 -7.04 31.34 7.57
C GLY A 52 -6.27 30.02 7.73
N TRP A 53 -5.07 30.12 8.30
CA TRP A 53 -4.09 29.03 8.32
C TRP A 53 -4.54 27.81 9.14
N PHE A 54 -5.13 28.02 10.32
CA PHE A 54 -5.44 26.94 11.27
C PHE A 54 -6.55 26.02 10.76
N VAL A 55 -7.65 26.61 10.27
CA VAL A 55 -8.80 25.86 9.74
C VAL A 55 -8.41 25.14 8.44
N THR A 56 -7.65 25.80 7.57
CA THR A 56 -7.14 25.20 6.34
C THR A 56 -6.27 23.97 6.61
N LEU A 57 -5.38 24.06 7.60
CA LEU A 57 -4.53 22.94 8.00
C LEU A 57 -5.35 21.74 8.49
N LEU A 58 -6.39 21.97 9.30
CA LEU A 58 -7.28 20.88 9.75
C LEU A 58 -7.99 20.20 8.58
N ILE A 59 -8.54 20.99 7.63
CA ILE A 59 -9.21 20.44 6.45
C ILE A 59 -8.23 19.63 5.59
N CYS A 60 -7.03 20.15 5.36
CA CYS A 60 -5.97 19.45 4.61
C CYS A 60 -5.59 18.13 5.28
N ILE A 61 -5.39 18.09 6.60
CA ILE A 61 -5.09 16.86 7.33
C ILE A 61 -6.24 15.86 7.21
N CYS A 62 -7.48 16.31 7.47
CA CYS A 62 -8.66 15.45 7.36
C CYS A 62 -8.82 14.86 5.95
N SER A 63 -8.52 15.66 4.91
CA SER A 63 -8.57 15.20 3.52
C SER A 63 -7.46 14.22 3.16
N ALA A 64 -6.32 14.23 3.87
CA ALA A 64 -5.22 13.29 3.67
C ALA A 64 -5.45 11.93 4.34
N LEU A 65 -6.30 11.87 5.38
CA LEU A 65 -6.57 10.64 6.13
C LEU A 65 -7.02 9.45 5.27
N PRO A 66 -7.93 9.59 4.27
CA PRO A 66 -8.32 8.47 3.42
C PRO A 66 -7.14 7.87 2.64
N VAL A 67 -6.27 8.72 2.10
CA VAL A 67 -5.08 8.27 1.35
C VAL A 67 -4.08 7.60 2.30
N LEU A 68 -3.83 8.20 3.46
CA LEU A 68 -2.97 7.62 4.49
C LEU A 68 -3.50 6.27 4.99
N ALA A 69 -4.81 6.12 5.13
CA ALA A 69 -5.44 4.86 5.53
C ALA A 69 -5.19 3.76 4.49
N VAL A 70 -5.32 4.05 3.20
CA VAL A 70 -5.04 3.10 2.11
C VAL A 70 -3.55 2.74 2.07
N VAL A 71 -2.66 3.74 2.08
CA VAL A 71 -1.20 3.55 2.08
C VAL A 71 -0.75 2.73 3.29
N GLY A 72 -1.27 3.06 4.47
CA GLY A 72 -1.00 2.33 5.70
C GLY A 72 -1.46 0.88 5.60
N PHE A 73 -2.72 0.66 5.24
CA PHE A 73 -3.34 -0.66 5.19
C PHE A 73 -2.66 -1.62 4.21
N PHE A 74 -2.28 -1.15 3.02
CA PHE A 74 -1.62 -2.00 2.02
C PHE A 74 -0.10 -2.09 2.21
N GLY A 75 0.56 -0.99 2.59
CA GLY A 75 2.02 -0.96 2.72
C GLY A 75 2.54 -1.52 4.05
N PHE A 76 1.85 -1.30 5.17
CA PHE A 76 2.41 -1.52 6.50
C PHE A 76 1.68 -2.56 7.36
N PHE A 77 0.49 -3.03 6.97
CA PHE A 77 -0.26 -4.05 7.71
C PHE A 77 -0.17 -5.44 7.05
N PRO A 78 0.92 -6.21 7.29
CA PRO A 78 1.07 -7.55 6.74
C PRO A 78 0.04 -8.52 7.32
N VAL A 79 -0.19 -9.61 6.59
CA VAL A 79 -1.01 -10.73 7.05
C VAL A 79 -0.11 -11.66 7.87
N SER A 80 -0.16 -11.50 9.20
CA SER A 80 0.68 -12.22 10.17
C SER A 80 0.72 -13.74 9.96
N LYS A 81 -0.42 -14.34 9.59
CA LYS A 81 -0.53 -15.79 9.34
C LYS A 81 0.40 -16.29 8.23
N TYR A 82 0.74 -15.45 7.25
CA TYR A 82 1.58 -15.80 6.11
C TYR A 82 2.88 -15.00 6.07
N ASN A 83 3.11 -14.13 7.07
CA ASN A 83 4.18 -13.13 7.10
C ASN A 83 4.29 -12.30 5.82
N MET A 84 3.18 -12.12 5.11
CA MET A 84 3.14 -11.59 3.76
C MET A 84 2.46 -10.23 3.70
N ASN A 85 2.90 -9.34 2.82
CA ASN A 85 2.22 -8.07 2.56
C ASN A 85 0.82 -8.31 1.99
N ARG A 86 -0.11 -7.44 2.36
CA ARG A 86 -1.55 -7.66 2.13
C ARG A 86 -1.92 -7.56 0.65
N ASP A 87 -1.27 -6.67 -0.09
CA ASP A 87 -1.37 -6.54 -1.55
C ASP A 87 -1.03 -7.85 -2.26
N TYR A 88 0.11 -8.44 -1.89
CA TYR A 88 0.60 -9.67 -2.48
C TYR A 88 -0.26 -10.87 -2.09
N TYR A 89 -0.69 -10.92 -0.82
CA TYR A 89 -1.66 -11.91 -0.35
C TYR A 89 -2.98 -11.87 -1.15
N MET A 90 -3.53 -10.67 -1.39
CA MET A 90 -4.77 -10.50 -2.15
C MET A 90 -4.58 -10.91 -3.62
N LEU A 91 -3.45 -10.56 -4.24
CA LEU A 91 -3.13 -10.95 -5.60
C LEU A 91 -3.03 -12.47 -5.76
N ILE A 92 -2.36 -13.15 -4.82
CA ILE A 92 -2.29 -14.62 -4.81
C ILE A 92 -3.68 -15.24 -4.59
N LYS A 93 -4.49 -14.66 -3.69
CA LYS A 93 -5.86 -15.13 -3.44
C LYS A 93 -6.70 -15.03 -4.72
N TRP A 94 -6.52 -13.97 -5.51
CA TRP A 94 -7.18 -13.80 -6.80
C TRP A 94 -6.69 -14.81 -7.85
N GLN A 95 -5.38 -15.02 -7.95
CA GLN A 95 -4.77 -15.96 -8.92
C GLN A 95 -4.91 -17.44 -8.52
N ARG A 96 -5.48 -17.75 -7.36
CA ARG A 96 -5.61 -19.12 -6.86
C ARG A 96 -6.47 -20.02 -7.75
N GLY A 97 -7.39 -19.43 -8.52
CA GLY A 97 -8.20 -20.15 -9.50
C GLY A 97 -7.43 -20.58 -10.76
N SER A 98 -6.36 -19.86 -11.14
CA SER A 98 -5.56 -20.15 -12.33
C SER A 98 -4.30 -20.99 -12.04
N ASN A 99 -3.80 -20.96 -10.80
CA ASN A 99 -2.55 -21.63 -10.41
C ASN A 99 -2.72 -23.09 -9.98
N VAL A 100 -3.83 -23.74 -10.33
CA VAL A 100 -4.05 -25.18 -10.10
C VAL A 100 -3.35 -25.97 -11.21
N GLY A 101 -2.02 -26.01 -11.15
CA GLY A 101 -1.21 -26.77 -12.10
C GLY A 101 -1.43 -28.28 -11.93
N LEU A 102 -1.93 -28.94 -12.97
CA LEU A 102 -1.86 -30.39 -13.12
C LEU A 102 -0.40 -30.78 -13.37
N TRP A 103 0.36 -31.04 -12.32
CA TRP A 103 1.68 -31.68 -12.44
C TRP A 103 1.45 -33.11 -12.97
N ARG A 104 1.57 -33.28 -14.30
CA ARG A 104 1.67 -34.60 -14.92
C ARG A 104 3.06 -35.15 -14.59
N LYS A 105 3.06 -36.38 -14.08
CA LYS A 105 4.27 -37.16 -13.72
C LYS A 105 5.24 -37.24 -14.88
#